data_AF-A0A7N0TRG8-F1
#
_entry.id   AF-A0A7N0TRG8-F1
#
_cell.length_a   1.000
_cell.length_b   1.000
_cell.length_c   1.000
_cell.angle_alpha   90.00
_cell.angle_beta   90.00
_cell.angle_gamma   90.00
#
_symmetry.space_group_name_H-M   'P 1'
#
loop_
_entity.id
_entity.type
_entity.pdbx_description
1 polymer ?
#
loop_
_entity_poly.entity_id
_entity_poly.type
_entity_poly.pdbx_seq_one_letter_code
_entity_poly.pdbx_strand_id
1 'polypeptide(L)'
;MPPSSRLEIVIWDFRVLIEFLKAKCLMNCEVALILEHKHEQLQQMADDPMNQVFEKSLQYVKRFSGYKNPDAVRQFRDFQLDLFSEFLSRYELAEFELCVLGNLCPETLEEAIVMVPSIKKSRS
;
A
#
# COMPACT_ATOMS: atom_id res chain seq x y z
N MET A 1 9.63 24.56 -28.25
CA MET A 1 9.61 23.33 -27.43
C MET A 1 8.51 23.48 -26.40
N PRO A 2 7.52 22.58 -26.32
CA PRO A 2 6.56 22.64 -25.23
C PRO A 2 7.29 22.29 -23.92
N PRO A 3 6.92 22.89 -22.77
CA PRO A 3 7.47 22.46 -21.50
C PRO A 3 7.06 21.01 -21.30
N SER A 4 8.05 20.16 -21.04
CA SER A 4 7.84 18.79 -20.59
C SER A 4 6.86 18.84 -19.43
N SER A 5 5.64 18.34 -19.67
CA SER A 5 4.61 18.11 -18.67
C SER A 5 5.18 17.09 -17.70
N ARG A 6 5.94 17.60 -16.73
CA ARG A 6 6.38 16.88 -15.55
C ARG A 6 5.09 16.35 -14.95
N LEU A 7 4.86 15.05 -15.11
CA LEU A 7 3.83 14.32 -14.37
C LEU A 7 4.23 14.47 -12.91
N GLU A 8 3.78 15.55 -12.29
CA GLU A 8 3.81 15.67 -10.85
C GLU A 8 2.90 14.56 -10.36
N ILE A 9 3.51 13.48 -9.89
CA ILE A 9 2.82 12.49 -9.08
C ILE A 9 2.55 13.20 -7.75
N VAL A 10 1.51 14.02 -7.75
CA VAL A 10 1.00 14.70 -6.56
C VAL A 10 0.09 13.73 -5.83
N ILE A 11 0.68 12.67 -5.26
CA ILE A 11 -0.03 11.82 -4.31
C ILE A 11 -0.56 12.67 -3.14
N TRP A 12 0.15 13.77 -2.82
CA TRP A 12 -0.17 14.65 -1.69
C TRP A 12 -1.09 15.85 -2.01
N ASP A 13 -1.37 16.17 -3.29
CA ASP A 13 -2.41 17.15 -3.68
C ASP A 13 -3.75 16.49 -4.04
N PHE A 14 -3.98 15.25 -3.61
CA PHE A 14 -5.31 14.64 -3.59
C PHE A 14 -6.03 14.54 -4.95
N ARG A 15 -5.30 14.57 -6.06
CA ARG A 15 -5.91 14.23 -7.36
C ARG A 15 -5.82 12.74 -7.58
N VAL A 16 -6.43 11.97 -6.67
CA VAL A 16 -6.75 10.58 -6.94
C VAL A 16 -7.73 10.59 -8.11
N LEU A 17 -7.32 10.04 -9.25
CA LEU A 17 -8.19 9.89 -10.42
C LEU A 17 -9.51 9.25 -9.96
N ILE A 18 -10.64 9.75 -10.45
CA ILE A 18 -11.99 9.31 -10.01
C ILE A 18 -12.14 7.78 -10.04
N GLU A 19 -11.43 7.12 -10.95
CA GLU A 19 -11.36 5.67 -11.09
C GLU A 19 -10.86 4.92 -9.84
N PHE A 20 -10.04 5.57 -9.00
CA PHE A 20 -9.48 4.98 -7.79
C PHE A 20 -10.22 5.36 -6.50
N LEU A 21 -11.28 6.19 -6.57
CA LEU A 21 -12.06 6.58 -5.38
C LEU A 21 -12.74 5.39 -4.68
N LYS A 22 -13.00 4.31 -5.40
CA LYS A 22 -13.57 3.06 -4.88
C LYS A 22 -12.57 1.90 -4.87
N ALA A 23 -11.32 2.17 -5.23
CA ALA A 23 -10.31 1.13 -5.30
C ALA A 23 -9.87 0.75 -3.89
N LYS A 24 -9.86 -0.57 -3.62
CA LYS A 24 -9.23 -1.08 -2.42
C LYS A 24 -7.71 -0.98 -2.54
N CYS A 25 -7.07 -0.50 -1.50
CA CYS A 25 -5.62 -0.41 -1.45
C CYS A 25 -5.05 -1.68 -0.80
N LEU A 26 -3.87 -2.09 -1.26
CA LEU A 26 -3.16 -3.25 -0.74
C LEU A 26 -1.81 -2.83 -0.18
N MET A 27 -1.47 -3.36 0.99
CA MET A 27 -0.14 -3.19 1.56
C MET A 27 0.86 -4.12 0.88
N ASN A 28 2.17 -3.79 0.97
CA ASN A 28 3.25 -4.59 0.39
C ASN A 28 3.20 -6.04 0.88
N CYS A 29 2.85 -6.27 2.15
CA CYS A 29 2.72 -7.60 2.72
C CYS A 29 1.60 -8.43 2.08
N GLU A 30 0.50 -7.80 1.69
CA GLU A 30 -0.62 -8.47 1.03
C GLU A 30 -0.31 -8.76 -0.43
N VAL A 31 0.31 -7.79 -1.10
CA VAL A 31 0.80 -7.97 -2.47
C VAL A 31 1.84 -9.09 -2.52
N ALA A 32 2.72 -9.21 -1.51
CA ALA A 32 3.68 -10.32 -1.43
C ALA A 32 2.98 -11.68 -1.42
N LEU A 33 1.96 -11.88 -0.58
CA LEU A 33 1.21 -13.13 -0.54
C LEU A 33 0.52 -13.46 -1.86
N ILE A 34 -0.12 -12.46 -2.48
CA ILE A 34 -0.83 -12.63 -3.76
C ILE A 34 0.15 -13.01 -4.87
N LEU A 35 1.28 -12.30 -4.97
CA LEU A 35 2.28 -12.57 -6.00
C LEU A 35 3.03 -13.88 -5.76
N GLU A 36 3.29 -14.27 -4.52
CA GLU A 36 3.87 -15.57 -4.18
C GLU A 36 2.96 -16.72 -4.62
N HIS A 37 1.67 -16.66 -4.27
CA HIS A 37 0.71 -17.68 -4.68
C HIS A 37 0.61 -17.78 -6.21
N LYS A 38 0.58 -16.64 -6.90
CA LYS A 38 0.57 -16.63 -8.38
C LYS A 38 1.86 -17.18 -8.97
N HIS A 39 3.01 -16.89 -8.37
CA HIS A 39 4.29 -17.42 -8.80
C HIS A 39 4.32 -18.96 -8.71
N GLU A 40 3.82 -19.53 -7.62
CA GLU A 40 3.70 -20.99 -7.46
C GLU A 40 2.80 -21.63 -8.53
N GLN A 41 1.65 -21.01 -8.85
CA GLN A 41 0.77 -21.48 -9.91
C GLN A 41 1.45 -21.45 -11.28
N LEU A 42 2.17 -20.37 -11.60
CA LEU A 42 2.89 -20.23 -12.88
C LEU A 42 4.03 -21.25 -13.00
N GLN A 43 4.74 -21.54 -11.91
CA GLN A 43 5.77 -22.58 -11.89
C GLN A 43 5.20 -23.98 -12.21
N GLN A 44 3.96 -24.26 -11.83
CA GLN A 44 3.28 -25.52 -12.15
C GLN A 44 2.81 -25.59 -13.60
N MET A 45 2.59 -24.45 -14.26
CA MET A 45 2.04 -24.37 -15.61
C MET A 45 3.10 -24.36 -16.73
N ALA A 46 4.39 -24.31 -16.40
CA ALA A 46 5.59 -24.47 -17.25
C ALA A 46 5.75 -23.58 -18.51
N ASP A 47 4.69 -22.98 -19.05
CA ASP A 47 4.68 -22.40 -20.40
C ASP A 47 4.58 -20.87 -20.47
N ASP A 48 4.31 -20.16 -19.36
CA ASP A 48 4.13 -18.71 -19.43
C ASP A 48 5.42 -17.97 -19.04
N PRO A 49 6.10 -17.26 -19.97
CA PRO A 49 7.28 -16.49 -19.63
C PRO A 49 6.91 -15.40 -18.61
N MET A 50 7.48 -15.54 -17.41
CA MET A 50 7.21 -14.63 -16.30
C MET A 50 7.49 -13.18 -16.71
N ASN A 51 6.46 -12.33 -16.65
CA ASN A 51 6.57 -10.93 -17.02
C ASN A 51 7.65 -10.24 -16.14
N GLN A 52 8.59 -9.51 -16.74
CA GLN A 52 9.64 -8.80 -16.00
C GLN A 52 9.07 -7.84 -14.93
N VAL A 53 7.89 -7.25 -15.17
CA VAL A 53 7.19 -6.43 -14.17
C VAL A 53 6.75 -7.25 -12.96
N PHE A 54 6.32 -8.49 -13.19
CA PHE A 54 5.92 -9.40 -12.12
C PHE A 54 7.12 -9.79 -11.25
N GLU A 55 8.24 -10.20 -11.85
CA GLU A 55 9.45 -10.56 -11.10
C GLU A 55 9.98 -9.41 -10.25
N LYS A 56 10.07 -8.21 -10.84
CA LYS A 56 10.52 -7.01 -10.13
C LYS A 56 9.56 -6.63 -9.00
N SER A 57 8.25 -6.70 -9.25
CA SER A 57 7.24 -6.44 -8.22
C SER A 57 7.35 -7.44 -7.06
N LEU A 58 7.46 -8.74 -7.37
CA LEU A 58 7.61 -9.80 -6.37
C LEU A 58 8.89 -9.62 -5.54
N GLN A 59 10.02 -9.29 -6.18
CA GLN A 59 11.27 -9.00 -5.48
C GLN A 59 11.15 -7.79 -4.54
N TYR A 60 10.50 -6.71 -5.01
CA TYR A 60 10.27 -5.52 -4.19
C TYR A 60 9.43 -5.85 -2.96
N VAL A 61 8.27 -6.46 -3.15
CA VAL A 61 7.37 -6.73 -2.02
C VAL A 61 7.94 -7.76 -1.06
N LYS A 62 8.69 -8.77 -1.53
CA LYS A 62 9.42 -9.69 -0.63
C LYS A 62 10.48 -8.99 0.23
N ARG A 63 11.08 -7.92 -0.29
CA ARG A 63 12.09 -7.15 0.45
C ARG A 63 11.45 -6.21 1.48
N PHE A 64 10.29 -5.64 1.17
CA PHE A 64 9.65 -4.58 1.95
C PHE A 64 8.33 -4.99 2.63
N SER A 65 7.92 -6.25 2.56
CA SER A 65 6.71 -6.73 3.22
C SER A 65 6.83 -6.80 4.74
N GLY A 66 8.05 -6.89 5.29
CA GLY A 66 8.32 -7.04 6.73
C GLY A 66 7.87 -8.37 7.34
N TYR A 67 6.80 -8.97 6.81
CA TYR A 67 6.14 -10.17 7.30
C TYR A 67 6.26 -11.31 6.29
N LYS A 68 6.62 -12.50 6.79
CA LYS A 68 6.74 -13.74 6.00
C LYS A 68 5.62 -14.75 6.29
N ASN A 69 4.85 -14.54 7.34
CA ASN A 69 3.80 -15.45 7.76
C ASN A 69 2.43 -14.91 7.27
N PRO A 70 1.70 -15.65 6.41
CA PRO A 70 0.37 -15.25 5.95
C PRO A 70 -0.62 -14.96 7.08
N ASP A 71 -0.59 -15.75 8.16
CA ASP A 71 -1.45 -15.55 9.32
C ASP A 71 -1.09 -14.28 10.08
N ALA A 72 0.20 -13.90 10.10
CA ALA A 72 0.65 -12.66 10.69
C ALA A 72 0.24 -11.45 9.84
N VAL A 73 0.24 -11.56 8.51
CA VAL A 73 -0.25 -10.49 7.62
C VAL A 73 -1.75 -10.28 7.81
N ARG A 74 -2.53 -11.36 7.91
CA ARG A 74 -3.97 -11.27 8.18
C ARG A 74 -4.27 -10.70 9.55
N GLN A 75 -3.61 -11.20 10.60
CA GLN A 75 -3.74 -10.67 11.95
C GLN A 75 -3.25 -9.23 12.05
N PHE A 76 -2.19 -8.87 11.32
CA PHE A 76 -1.73 -7.48 11.25
C PHE A 76 -2.76 -6.61 10.55
N ARG A 77 -3.37 -7.04 9.44
CA ARG A 77 -4.46 -6.29 8.81
C ARG A 77 -5.68 -6.17 9.72
N ASP A 78 -6.08 -7.24 10.39
CA ASP A 78 -7.23 -7.23 11.30
C ASP A 78 -6.94 -6.37 12.55
N PHE A 79 -5.78 -6.54 13.19
CA PHE A 79 -5.35 -5.74 14.33
C PHE A 79 -5.09 -4.28 13.96
N GLN A 80 -4.48 -4.02 12.81
CA GLN A 80 -4.31 -2.67 12.29
C GLN A 80 -5.69 -2.08 12.00
N LEU A 81 -6.62 -2.79 11.37
CA LEU A 81 -7.97 -2.28 11.15
C LEU A 81 -8.74 -2.05 12.46
N ASP A 82 -8.55 -2.86 13.50
CA ASP A 82 -9.21 -2.69 14.80
C ASP A 82 -8.59 -1.58 15.64
N LEU A 83 -7.26 -1.56 15.78
CA LEU A 83 -6.51 -0.52 16.47
C LEU A 83 -6.65 0.82 15.75
N PHE A 84 -6.57 0.78 14.42
CA PHE A 84 -6.85 1.96 13.62
C PHE A 84 -8.33 2.27 13.62
N SER A 85 -9.31 1.37 13.69
CA SER A 85 -10.75 1.74 13.77
C SER A 85 -11.02 2.73 14.92
N GLU A 86 -10.42 2.50 16.09
CA GLU A 86 -10.49 3.41 17.22
C GLU A 86 -9.80 4.76 16.95
N PHE A 87 -8.67 4.75 16.25
CA PHE A 87 -7.94 5.95 15.81
C PHE A 87 -8.62 6.67 14.62
N LEU A 88 -9.26 5.92 13.71
CA LEU A 88 -9.86 6.30 12.43
C LEU A 88 -11.17 7.02 12.65
N SER A 89 -11.93 6.61 13.67
CA SER A 89 -13.10 7.37 14.14
C SER A 89 -12.77 8.82 14.48
N ARG A 90 -11.49 9.13 14.81
CA ARG A 90 -11.03 10.47 15.19
C ARG A 90 -10.42 11.29 14.04
N TYR A 91 -10.01 10.65 12.94
CA TYR A 91 -9.21 11.29 11.88
C TYR A 91 -9.73 11.07 10.44
N GLU A 92 -10.77 10.25 10.22
CA GLU A 92 -11.41 9.99 8.92
C GLU A 92 -10.40 9.68 7.79
N LEU A 93 -9.44 8.79 8.03
CA LEU A 93 -8.43 8.47 7.03
C LEU A 93 -9.01 7.65 5.88
N ALA A 94 -8.59 7.98 4.67
CA ALA A 94 -8.88 7.22 3.47
C ALA A 94 -8.09 5.90 3.43
N GLU A 95 -8.61 4.92 2.68
CA GLU A 95 -8.01 3.58 2.60
C GLU A 95 -6.55 3.58 2.13
N PHE A 96 -6.18 4.54 1.27
CA PHE A 96 -4.80 4.67 0.80
C PHE A 96 -3.86 5.17 1.89
N GLU A 97 -4.30 6.07 2.78
CA GLU A 97 -3.48 6.60 3.87
C GLU A 97 -3.14 5.51 4.87
N LEU A 98 -4.12 4.64 5.16
CA LEU A 98 -3.92 3.44 5.96
C LEU A 98 -2.86 2.51 5.36
N CYS A 99 -2.91 2.27 4.05
CA CYS A 99 -1.93 1.43 3.38
C CYS A 99 -0.53 2.04 3.39
N VAL A 100 -0.43 3.37 3.23
CA VAL A 100 0.86 4.07 3.31
C VAL A 100 1.44 3.94 4.72
N LEU A 101 0.65 4.18 5.76
CA LEU A 101 1.11 4.03 7.15
C LEU A 101 1.50 2.59 7.47
N GLY A 102 0.72 1.60 7.02
CA GLY A 102 1.05 0.18 7.22
C GLY A 102 2.31 -0.28 6.47
N ASN A 103 2.66 0.38 5.37
CA ASN A 103 3.89 0.10 4.63
C ASN A 103 5.12 0.81 5.21
N LEU A 104 4.94 2.01 5.75
CA LEU A 104 6.03 2.84 6.26
C LEU A 104 6.33 2.60 7.74
N CYS A 105 5.35 2.10 8.50
CA CYS A 105 5.44 1.79 9.93
C CYS A 105 6.10 2.93 10.75
N PRO A 106 5.55 4.16 10.73
CA PRO A 106 6.10 5.25 11.52
C PRO A 106 6.05 4.93 13.02
N GLU A 107 7.08 5.33 13.75
CA GLU A 107 7.20 5.08 15.19
C GLU A 107 6.44 6.12 16.02
N THR A 108 6.18 7.30 15.43
CA THR A 108 5.56 8.45 16.12
C THR A 108 4.46 9.09 15.28
N LEU A 109 3.55 9.80 15.96
CA LEU A 109 2.48 10.56 15.29
C LEU A 109 3.05 11.69 14.44
N GLU A 110 4.11 12.35 14.90
CA GLU A 110 4.80 13.40 14.18
C GLU A 110 5.38 12.88 12.87
N GLU A 111 6.03 11.72 12.91
CA GLU A 111 6.53 11.04 11.70
C GLU A 111 5.39 10.65 10.76
N ALA A 112 4.32 10.05 11.29
CA ALA A 112 3.14 9.69 10.50
C ALA A 112 2.54 10.90 9.77
N ILE A 113 2.46 12.06 10.46
CA ILE A 113 1.98 13.32 9.88
C ILE A 113 2.96 13.89 8.85
N VAL A 114 4.27 13.79 9.08
CA VAL A 114 5.28 14.24 8.10
C VAL A 114 5.24 13.38 6.85
N MET A 115 5.08 12.07 7.01
CA MET A 115 4.96 11.11 5.92
C MET A 115 3.63 11.23 5.20
N VAL A 116 2.53 11.47 5.92
CA VAL A 116 1.16 11.56 5.41
C VAL A 116 0.53 12.89 5.87
N PRO A 117 0.88 14.03 5.24
CA PRO A 117 0.44 15.37 5.68
C PRO A 117 -1.07 15.58 5.64
N SER A 118 -1.78 14.76 4.86
CA SER A 118 -3.23 14.77 4.72
C SER A 118 -3.97 14.41 6.00
N ILE A 119 -3.35 13.66 6.92
CA ILE A 119 -3.89 13.37 8.25
C ILE A 119 -4.25 14.66 9.02
N LYS A 120 -3.52 15.76 8.77
CA LYS A 120 -3.81 17.08 9.39
C LYS A 120 -4.97 17.82 8.73
N LYS A 121 -5.25 17.58 7.45
CA LYS A 121 -6.25 18.34 6.65
C LYS A 121 -7.69 17.89 6.90
N SER A 122 -7.94 16.70 7.46
CA SER A 122 -9.30 16.27 7.85
C SER A 122 -9.92 17.10 9.00
N ARG A 123 -9.22 18.14 9.49
CA ARG A 123 -9.68 19.05 10.56
C ARG A 123 -9.55 20.55 10.26
N SER A 124 -9.75 20.99 9.03
CA SER A 124 -10.04 22.42 8.76
C SER A 124 -11.49 22.64 8.37
#